data_AF-A0A4U1FDC0-F1
#
_entry.id   AF-A0A4U1FDC0-F1
#
_cell.length_a   1.000
_cell.length_b   1.000
_cell.length_c   1.000
_cell.angle_alpha   90.00
_cell.angle_beta   90.00
_cell.angle_gamma   90.00
#
_symmetry.space_group_name_H-M   'P 1'
#
loop_
_entity.id
_entity.type
_entity.pdbx_description
1 polymer ?
#
loop_
_entity_poly.entity_id
_entity_poly.type
_entity_poly.pdbx_seq_one_letter_code
_entity_poly.pdbx_strand_id
1 'polypeptide(L)'
;MTTASPSQVRQNYHQDSENTINRQINLELYTSYVYLSMSYYFDRDDVALKNFAKYFLHQSCEERDHTEELMKLQNHRGGRIFLQDIKKPDRDDWENGLNAMGCALHLEKCESVTTGTAPTGHGEK
;
A
#
# COMPACT_ATOMS: atom_id res chain seq x y z
N MET A 1 -20.06 -6.44 24.22
CA MET A 1 -20.03 -6.03 22.81
C MET A 1 -20.42 -7.24 21.99
N THR A 2 -21.51 -7.15 21.22
CA THR A 2 -22.07 -8.27 20.45
C THR A 2 -21.15 -8.55 19.26
N THR A 3 -20.46 -9.69 19.24
CA THR A 3 -19.69 -10.10 18.06
C THR A 3 -20.68 -10.43 16.96
N ALA A 4 -20.70 -9.64 15.89
CA ALA A 4 -21.50 -9.90 14.71
C ALA A 4 -21.14 -11.28 14.14
N SER A 5 -22.14 -12.04 13.71
CA SER A 5 -21.92 -13.34 13.07
C SER A 5 -21.00 -13.19 11.85
N PRO A 6 -20.09 -14.15 11.60
CA PRO A 6 -19.18 -14.08 10.46
C PRO A 6 -19.95 -14.08 9.14
N SER A 7 -19.34 -13.48 8.10
CA SER A 7 -19.90 -13.46 6.75
C SER A 7 -20.16 -14.87 6.22
N GLN A 8 -21.27 -15.06 5.49
CA GLN A 8 -21.67 -16.37 4.93
C GLN A 8 -20.63 -16.95 3.95
N VAL A 9 -19.85 -16.09 3.29
CA VAL A 9 -18.82 -16.48 2.33
C VAL A 9 -17.45 -16.71 2.96
N ARG A 10 -17.33 -16.53 4.30
CA ARG A 10 -16.04 -16.66 4.98
C ARG A 10 -15.70 -18.13 5.21
N GLN A 11 -14.68 -18.62 4.53
CA GLN A 11 -14.16 -19.98 4.67
C GLN A 11 -12.64 -19.97 4.69
N ASN A 12 -12.03 -20.59 5.71
CA ASN A 12 -10.58 -20.67 5.90
C ASN A 12 -9.86 -19.30 5.82
N TYR A 13 -10.47 -18.25 6.38
CA TYR A 13 -9.91 -16.91 6.40
C TYR A 13 -9.74 -16.44 7.85
N HIS A 14 -8.51 -16.53 8.35
CA HIS A 14 -8.20 -16.21 9.75
C HIS A 14 -8.33 -14.71 10.01
N GLN A 15 -8.63 -14.33 11.26
CA GLN A 15 -8.75 -12.92 11.62
C GLN A 15 -7.43 -12.16 11.42
N ASP A 16 -6.29 -12.82 11.65
CA ASP A 16 -4.99 -12.21 11.40
C ASP A 16 -4.77 -11.90 9.92
N SER A 17 -5.20 -12.79 9.02
CA SER A 17 -5.13 -12.53 7.58
C SER A 17 -5.98 -11.31 7.19
N GLU A 18 -7.17 -11.20 7.74
CA GLU A 18 -8.05 -10.03 7.52
C GLU A 18 -7.41 -8.73 8.04
N ASN A 19 -6.78 -8.78 9.21
CA ASN A 19 -6.09 -7.65 9.81
C ASN A 19 -4.85 -7.26 8.99
N THR A 20 -4.08 -8.23 8.50
CA THR A 20 -2.92 -8.00 7.65
C THR A 20 -3.32 -7.39 6.31
N ILE A 21 -4.41 -7.85 5.68
CA ILE A 21 -4.93 -7.23 4.45
C ILE A 21 -5.36 -5.78 4.70
N ASN A 22 -6.04 -5.48 5.81
CA ASN A 22 -6.37 -4.09 6.17
C ASN A 22 -5.13 -3.21 6.40
N ARG A 23 -4.07 -3.77 7.00
CA ARG A 23 -2.78 -3.06 7.16
C ARG A 23 -2.12 -2.80 5.81
N GLN A 24 -2.10 -3.79 4.93
CA GLN A 24 -1.53 -3.66 3.59
C GLN A 24 -2.29 -2.62 2.77
N ILE A 25 -3.63 -2.63 2.79
CA ILE A 25 -4.47 -1.61 2.12
C ILE A 25 -4.05 -0.19 2.52
N ASN A 26 -3.77 0.07 3.80
CA ASN A 26 -3.32 1.40 4.23
C ASN A 26 -1.87 1.70 3.81
N LEU A 27 -1.01 0.67 3.75
CA LEU A 27 0.37 0.82 3.28
C LEU A 27 0.42 1.20 1.80
N GLU A 28 -0.32 0.48 0.93
CA GLU A 28 -0.42 0.78 -0.51
C GLU A 28 -0.97 2.21 -0.75
N LEU A 29 -1.99 2.62 0.02
CA LEU A 29 -2.53 3.98 -0.03
C LEU A 29 -1.50 5.03 0.39
N TYR A 30 -0.70 4.75 1.43
CA TYR A 30 0.38 5.63 1.86
C TYR A 30 1.46 5.75 0.79
N THR A 31 1.88 4.65 0.18
CA THR A 31 2.90 4.67 -0.88
C THR A 31 2.39 5.37 -2.13
N SER A 32 1.14 5.14 -2.53
CA SER A 32 0.49 5.93 -3.57
C SER A 32 0.57 7.42 -3.29
N TYR A 33 0.34 7.84 -2.03
CA TYR A 33 0.41 9.24 -1.63
C TYR A 33 1.84 9.80 -1.63
N VAL A 34 2.82 9.00 -1.24
CA VAL A 34 4.24 9.36 -1.32
C VAL A 34 4.69 9.56 -2.78
N TYR A 35 4.34 8.64 -3.67
CA TYR A 35 4.62 8.78 -5.10
C TYR A 35 3.93 9.98 -5.73
N LEU A 36 2.71 10.31 -5.28
CA LEU A 36 2.02 11.53 -5.70
C LEU A 36 2.81 12.78 -5.29
N SER A 37 3.31 12.83 -4.06
CA SER A 37 4.16 13.92 -3.57
C SER A 37 5.45 14.06 -4.40
N MET A 38 6.13 12.94 -4.69
CA MET A 38 7.32 12.94 -5.56
C MET A 38 7.00 13.48 -6.96
N SER A 39 5.89 13.02 -7.56
CA SER A 39 5.47 13.45 -8.89
C SER A 39 5.35 14.97 -8.99
N TYR A 40 4.59 15.58 -8.07
CA TYR A 40 4.35 17.02 -8.07
C TYR A 40 5.56 17.84 -7.61
N TYR A 41 6.52 17.25 -6.90
CA TYR A 41 7.82 17.88 -6.68
C TYR A 41 8.62 18.03 -7.99
N PHE A 42 8.69 16.97 -8.80
CA PHE A 42 9.41 17.03 -10.08
C PHE A 42 8.70 17.85 -11.16
N ASP A 43 7.41 18.15 -10.98
CA ASP A 43 6.62 19.00 -11.88
C ASP A 43 6.74 20.51 -11.56
N ARG A 44 7.35 20.89 -10.43
CA ARG A 44 7.60 22.31 -10.09
C ARG A 44 8.46 22.99 -11.14
N ASP A 45 8.30 24.30 -11.31
CA ASP A 45 9.03 25.09 -12.30
C ASP A 45 10.54 25.20 -12.01
N ASP A 46 10.93 25.10 -10.74
CA ASP A 46 12.32 25.13 -10.27
C ASP A 46 13.06 23.78 -10.36
N VAL A 47 12.32 22.67 -10.50
CA VAL A 47 12.89 21.31 -10.70
C VAL A 47 12.75 20.85 -12.16
N ALA A 48 11.56 20.99 -12.74
CA ALA A 48 11.21 20.79 -14.15
C ALA A 48 11.63 19.44 -14.78
N LEU A 49 11.65 18.34 -14.02
CA LEU A 49 11.99 17.01 -14.50
C LEU A 49 10.75 16.20 -14.89
N LYS A 50 10.11 16.57 -16.01
CA LYS A 50 8.82 16.02 -16.47
C LYS A 50 8.74 14.49 -16.56
N ASN A 51 9.84 13.83 -16.93
CA ASN A 51 9.86 12.36 -17.03
C ASN A 51 9.84 11.69 -15.65
N PHE A 52 10.49 12.28 -14.64
CA PHE A 52 10.38 11.83 -13.25
C PHE A 52 8.96 12.09 -12.71
N ALA A 53 8.39 13.26 -13.00
CA ALA A 53 7.01 13.57 -12.62
C ALA A 53 6.03 12.53 -13.19
N LYS A 54 6.14 12.23 -14.49
CA LYS A 54 5.31 11.21 -15.15
C LYS A 54 5.53 9.81 -14.59
N TYR A 55 6.78 9.43 -14.31
CA TYR A 55 7.10 8.12 -13.74
C TYR A 55 6.44 7.95 -12.37
N PHE A 56 6.65 8.88 -11.44
CA PHE A 56 6.05 8.77 -10.11
C PHE A 56 4.53 8.92 -10.11
N LEU A 57 3.95 9.67 -11.05
CA LEU A 57 2.50 9.69 -11.22
C LEU A 57 1.95 8.33 -11.64
N HIS A 58 2.67 7.62 -12.52
CA HIS A 58 2.29 6.28 -12.95
C HIS A 58 2.35 5.29 -11.78
N GLN A 59 3.44 5.30 -11.01
CA GLN A 59 3.59 4.43 -9.83
C GLN A 59 2.51 4.73 -8.78
N SER A 60 2.20 6.01 -8.53
CA SER A 60 1.10 6.39 -7.64
C SER A 60 -0.26 5.80 -8.06
N CYS A 61 -0.53 5.74 -9.37
CA CYS A 61 -1.72 5.09 -9.91
C CYS A 61 -1.68 3.57 -9.75
N GLU A 62 -0.53 2.93 -10.00
CA GLU A 62 -0.37 1.48 -9.84
C GLU A 62 -0.60 1.03 -8.39
N GLU A 63 -0.06 1.74 -7.39
CA GLU A 63 -0.32 1.40 -5.98
C GLU A 63 -1.78 1.58 -5.56
N ARG A 64 -2.49 2.51 -6.22
CA ARG A 64 -3.93 2.64 -6.01
C ARG A 64 -4.69 1.47 -6.63
N ASP A 65 -4.25 0.96 -7.78
CA ASP A 65 -4.81 -0.24 -8.38
C ASP A 65 -4.56 -1.47 -7.48
N HIS A 66 -3.34 -1.63 -6.93
CA HIS A 66 -3.03 -2.67 -5.92
C HIS A 66 -3.94 -2.57 -4.69
N THR A 67 -4.16 -1.37 -4.18
CA THR A 67 -5.09 -1.12 -3.07
C THR A 67 -6.50 -1.65 -3.41
N GLU A 68 -7.02 -1.32 -4.59
CA GLU A 68 -8.35 -1.76 -5.01
C GLU A 68 -8.45 -3.29 -5.13
N GLU A 69 -7.40 -3.94 -5.62
CA GLU A 69 -7.33 -5.41 -5.70
C GLU A 69 -7.38 -6.06 -4.31
N LEU A 70 -6.64 -5.51 -3.33
CA LEU A 70 -6.68 -5.98 -1.95
C LEU A 70 -8.06 -5.76 -1.30
N MET A 71 -8.71 -4.63 -1.55
CA MET A 71 -10.08 -4.38 -1.10
C MET A 71 -11.08 -5.37 -1.70
N LYS A 72 -10.96 -5.67 -3.00
CA LYS A 72 -11.77 -6.69 -3.67
C LYS A 72 -11.53 -8.07 -3.07
N LEU A 73 -10.27 -8.45 -2.81
CA LEU A 73 -9.88 -9.70 -2.15
C LEU A 73 -10.49 -9.80 -0.74
N GLN A 74 -10.38 -8.75 0.07
CA GLN A 74 -10.91 -8.69 1.43
C GLN A 74 -12.42 -9.00 1.45
N ASN A 75 -13.17 -8.34 0.57
CA ASN A 75 -14.61 -8.56 0.44
C ASN A 75 -14.93 -9.96 -0.09
N HIS A 76 -14.16 -10.46 -1.06
CA HIS A 76 -14.35 -11.79 -1.63
C HIS A 76 -14.14 -12.91 -0.60
N ARG A 77 -13.20 -12.74 0.34
CA ARG A 77 -12.95 -13.68 1.44
C ARG A 77 -13.92 -13.53 2.63
N GLY A 78 -14.86 -12.60 2.55
CA GLY A 78 -15.83 -12.34 3.62
C GLY A 78 -15.23 -11.58 4.81
N GLY A 79 -14.10 -10.89 4.62
CA GLY A 79 -13.55 -9.93 5.56
C GLY A 79 -14.32 -8.61 5.57
N ARG A 80 -13.86 -7.66 6.38
CA ARG A 80 -14.34 -6.28 6.46
C ARG A 80 -13.17 -5.33 6.26
N ILE A 81 -13.40 -4.35 5.41
CA ILE A 81 -12.44 -3.28 5.15
C ILE A 81 -12.59 -2.23 6.25
N PHE A 82 -11.49 -1.90 6.92
CA PHE A 82 -11.41 -0.83 7.91
C PHE A 82 -10.36 0.18 7.48
N LEU A 83 -10.79 1.21 6.73
CA LEU A 83 -9.91 2.29 6.32
C LEU A 83 -9.41 3.08 7.53
N GLN A 84 -8.19 3.58 7.42
CA GLN A 84 -7.51 4.37 8.43
C GLN A 84 -6.99 5.66 7.79
N ASP A 85 -6.49 6.57 8.63
CA ASP A 85 -5.81 7.76 8.14
C ASP A 85 -4.60 7.38 7.28
N ILE A 86 -4.55 7.95 6.08
CA ILE A 86 -3.35 7.94 5.24
C ILE A 86 -2.45 9.05 5.78
N LYS A 87 -1.31 8.67 6.38
CA LYS A 87 -0.36 9.66 6.90
C LYS A 87 0.23 10.45 5.74
N LYS A 88 0.48 11.75 5.98
CA LYS A 88 1.25 12.55 5.01
C LYS A 88 2.66 11.95 4.87
N PRO A 89 3.30 12.08 3.70
CA PRO A 89 4.70 11.75 3.55
C PRO A 89 5.58 12.50 4.56
N ASP A 90 6.69 11.88 4.97
CA ASP A 90 7.61 12.48 5.95
C ASP A 90 8.33 13.75 5.44
N ARG A 91 8.26 14.01 4.13
CA ARG A 91 8.90 15.15 3.46
C ARG A 91 8.08 15.65 2.28
N ASP A 92 8.15 16.95 2.05
CA ASP A 92 7.51 17.66 0.93
C ASP A 92 8.52 18.14 -0.13
N ASP A 93 9.81 17.97 0.16
CA ASP A 93 10.95 18.25 -0.73
C ASP A 93 11.78 16.97 -0.88
N TRP A 94 12.10 16.62 -2.12
CA TRP A 94 12.81 15.39 -2.48
C TRP A 94 14.24 15.63 -2.93
N GLU A 95 14.72 16.89 -2.87
CA GLU A 95 16.06 17.37 -3.17
C GLU A 95 16.50 17.13 -4.63
N ASN A 96 16.61 15.87 -5.04
CA ASN A 96 17.04 15.47 -6.38
C ASN A 96 16.52 14.06 -6.74
N GLY A 97 16.67 13.68 -8.01
CA GLY A 97 16.24 12.38 -8.51
C GLY A 97 16.86 11.17 -7.79
N LEU A 98 18.13 11.26 -7.36
CA LEU A 98 18.80 10.15 -6.67
C LEU A 98 18.17 9.89 -5.31
N ASN A 99 17.88 10.95 -4.56
CA ASN A 99 17.25 10.85 -3.24
C ASN A 99 15.81 10.35 -3.35
N ALA A 100 15.04 10.85 -4.32
CA ALA A 100 13.69 10.35 -4.59
C ALA A 100 13.67 8.85 -4.94
N MET A 101 14.57 8.40 -5.84
CA MET A 101 14.67 6.99 -6.20
C MET A 101 15.16 6.11 -5.04
N GLY A 102 16.06 6.63 -4.19
CA GLY A 102 16.48 5.95 -2.96
C GLY A 102 15.33 5.75 -1.98
N CYS A 103 14.48 6.76 -1.82
CA CYS A 103 13.25 6.66 -1.03
C CYS A 103 12.25 5.67 -1.64
N ALA A 104 12.01 5.74 -2.96
CA ALA A 104 11.16 4.79 -3.67
C ALA A 104 11.62 3.34 -3.43
N LEU A 105 12.91 3.05 -3.63
CA LEU A 105 13.47 1.72 -3.38
C LEU A 105 13.29 1.24 -1.93
N HIS A 106 13.32 2.16 -0.96
CA HIS A 106 13.07 1.80 0.44
C HIS A 106 11.60 1.45 0.69
N LEU A 107 10.67 2.21 0.11
CA LEU A 107 9.22 1.97 0.21
C LEU A 107 8.86 0.59 -0.34
N GLU A 108 9.30 0.29 -1.57
CA GLU A 108 9.07 -1.00 -2.24
C GLU A 108 9.59 -2.19 -1.41
N LYS A 109 10.72 -2.01 -0.73
CA LYS A 109 11.27 -3.04 0.17
C LYS A 109 10.41 -3.24 1.41
N CYS A 110 9.86 -2.17 1.98
CA CYS A 110 8.96 -2.27 3.13
C CYS A 110 7.63 -2.95 2.75
N GLU A 111 7.14 -2.72 1.54
CA GLU A 111 5.92 -3.35 1.01
C GLU A 111 6.13 -4.84 0.72
N SER A 112 7.19 -5.19 -0.01
CA SER A 112 7.50 -6.58 -0.35
C SER A 112 7.76 -7.48 0.87
N VAL A 113 8.34 -6.94 1.94
CA VAL A 113 8.49 -7.67 3.22
C VAL A 113 7.14 -8.00 3.85
N THR A 114 6.15 -7.13 3.68
CA THR A 114 4.80 -7.32 4.25
C THR A 114 3.98 -8.33 3.43
N THR A 115 4.21 -8.43 2.11
CA THR A 115 3.54 -9.41 1.24
C THR A 115 4.15 -10.82 1.29
N GLY A 116 5.43 -10.93 1.68
CA GLY A 116 6.19 -12.19 1.69
C GLY A 116 5.99 -13.14 2.89
N THR A 117 5.18 -12.79 3.89
CA THR A 117 4.99 -13.62 5.10
C THR A 117 3.59 -14.23 5.18
N ALA A 118 3.29 -15.17 4.29
CA ALA A 118 2.26 -16.17 4.55
C ALA A 118 2.86 -17.27 5.46
N PRO A 119 2.32 -17.55 6.65
CA PRO A 119 2.78 -18.69 7.44
C PRO A 119 2.28 -19.96 6.75
N THR A 120 3.17 -20.65 6.04
CA THR A 120 2.97 -22.06 5.72
C THR A 120 3.02 -22.82 7.04
N GLY A 121 1.84 -23.06 7.62
CA GLY A 121 1.67 -24.02 8.69
C GLY A 121 2.04 -25.41 8.19
N HIS A 122 3.30 -25.80 8.40
CA HIS A 122 3.65 -27.21 8.42
C HIS A 122 3.18 -27.78 9.75
N GLY A 123 2.07 -28.51 9.69
CA GLY A 123 1.79 -29.56 10.65
C GLY A 123 2.88 -30.62 10.52
N GLU A 124 3.59 -30.85 11.61
CA GLU A 124 4.25 -32.12 11.89
C GLU A 124 3.63 -32.70 13.17
N LYS A 125 3.66 -34.03 13.21
CA LYS A 125 2.76 -34.96 13.91
C LYS A 125 2.88 -34.93 15.43
#